data_AF-A0A933T472-F1
#
_entry.id   AF-A0A933T472-F1
#
_cell.length_a   1.000
_cell.length_b   1.000
_cell.length_c   1.000
_cell.angle_alpha   90.00
_cell.angle_beta   90.00
_cell.angle_gamma   90.00
#
_symmetry.space_group_name_H-M   'P 1'
#
loop_
_entity.id
_entity.type
_entity.pdbx_description
1 polymer ?
#
loop_
_entity_poly.entity_id
_entity_poly.type
_entity_poly.pdbx_seq_one_letter_code
_entity_poly.pdbx_strand_id
1 'polypeptide(L)' 'MLKERNIPEEWVWRTIDKPDWTNVGIDNNNHYFKSITEHEGRFLHVVVNQHASPKNVVTVFFDRKARRKK' A
#
# COMPACT_ATOMS: atom_id res chain seq x y z
N MET A 1 -0.61 -13.71 8.76
CA MET A 1 -0.34 -13.51 7.32
C MET A 1 0.34 -12.16 7.12
N LEU A 2 1.67 -12.14 7.11
CA LEU A 2 2.55 -10.99 6.80
C LEU A 2 3.98 -11.53 6.52
N LYS A 3 4.36 -12.60 7.25
CA LYS A 3 5.58 -13.38 7.00
C LYS A 3 5.65 -14.06 5.62
N GLU A 4 4.52 -14.36 4.97
CA GLU A 4 4.52 -15.08 3.68
C GLU A 4 4.83 -14.19 2.47
N ARG A 5 4.89 -12.86 2.63
CA ARG A 5 5.12 -11.93 1.51
C ARG A 5 6.44 -11.17 1.57
N ASN A 6 7.31 -11.40 2.57
CA ASN A 6 8.57 -10.66 2.77
C ASN A 6 8.40 -9.12 2.67
N ILE A 7 7.26 -8.59 3.16
CA ILE A 7 7.01 -7.15 3.16
C ILE A 7 7.38 -6.62 4.54
N PRO A 8 8.44 -5.81 4.68
CA PRO A 8 8.77 -5.16 5.94
C PRO A 8 7.67 -4.18 6.31
N GLU A 9 7.29 -4.21 7.59
CA GLU A 9 6.26 -3.31 8.14
C GLU A 9 6.63 -1.84 7.95
N GLU A 10 7.93 -1.51 7.99
CA GLU A 10 8.43 -0.17 7.73
C GLU A 10 7.97 0.37 6.37
N TRP A 11 7.95 -0.45 5.32
CA TRP A 11 7.45 0.00 4.02
C TRP A 11 5.96 0.29 4.04
N VAL A 12 5.18 -0.44 4.85
CA VAL A 12 3.75 -0.18 5.04
C VAL A 12 3.55 1.17 5.72
N TRP A 13 4.24 1.41 6.83
CA TRP A 13 4.18 2.68 7.54
C TRP A 13 4.64 3.86 6.67
N ARG A 14 5.76 3.72 5.94
CA ARG A 14 6.24 4.75 5.00
C ARG A 14 5.26 5.02 3.86
N THR A 15 4.50 4.01 3.43
CA THR A 15 3.46 4.15 2.39
C THR A 15 2.22 4.86 2.92
N ILE A 16 1.86 4.66 4.18
CA ILE A 16 0.74 5.36 4.82
C ILE A 16 1.12 6.82 5.16
N ASP A 17 2.34 7.04 5.67
CA ASP A 17 2.85 8.37 6.05
C ASP A 17 3.15 9.25 4.83
N LYS A 18 3.85 8.69 3.83
CA LYS A 18 4.28 9.39 2.60
C LYS A 18 4.01 8.54 1.36
N PRO A 19 2.73 8.37 0.97
CA PRO A 19 2.39 7.74 -0.30
C PRO A 19 2.91 8.57 -1.48
N ASP A 20 3.27 7.91 -2.59
CA ASP A 20 3.49 8.60 -3.87
C ASP A 20 2.16 9.08 -4.46
N TRP A 21 1.11 8.27 -4.31
CA TRP A 21 -0.26 8.69 -4.59
C TRP A 21 -1.26 7.90 -3.75
N THR A 22 -2.42 8.52 -3.54
CA THR A 22 -3.56 7.91 -2.85
C THR A 22 -4.74 7.82 -3.80
N ASN A 23 -5.49 6.74 -3.70
CA ASN A 23 -6.73 6.56 -4.42
C ASN A 23 -7.81 6.10 -3.43
N VAL A 24 -9.05 6.52 -3.64
CA VAL A 24 -10.18 5.98 -2.88
C VAL A 24 -10.77 4.86 -3.73
N GLY A 25 -10.68 3.64 -3.24
CA GLY A 25 -11.27 2.47 -3.87
C GLY A 25 -12.79 2.59 -3.92
N ILE A 26 -13.41 1.87 -4.86
CA ILE A 26 -14.88 1.81 -5.02
C ILE A 26 -15.59 1.36 -3.73
N ASP A 27 -14.92 0.56 -2.91
CA ASP A 27 -15.39 0.07 -1.61
C ASP A 27 -15.27 1.10 -0.48
N ASN A 28 -14.99 2.37 -0.82
CA ASN A 28 -14.67 3.45 0.11
C ASN A 28 -13.45 3.17 1.02
N ASN A 29 -12.51 2.35 0.56
CA ASN A 29 -11.24 2.11 1.25
C ASN A 29 -10.14 3.02 0.70
N ASN A 30 -9.20 3.44 1.55
CA ASN A 30 -8.07 4.24 1.10
C ASN A 30 -6.95 3.35 0.60
N HIS A 31 -6.56 3.56 -0.66
CA HIS A 31 -5.53 2.83 -1.36
C HIS A 31 -4.28 3.73 -1.45
N TYR A 32 -3.25 3.37 -0.72
CA TYR A 32 -1.96 4.07 -0.73
C TYR A 32 -1.00 3.31 -1.62
N PHE A 33 -0.33 4.03 -2.50
CA PHE A 33 0.67 3.48 -3.39
C PHE A 33 2.01 4.16 -3.17
N LYS A 34 3.07 3.37 -3.09
CA LYS A 34 4.44 3.88 -2.99
C LYS A 34 5.38 3.03 -3.81
N SER A 35 6.28 3.65 -4.58
CA SER A 35 7.36 2.91 -5.22
C SER A 35 8.40 2.54 -4.18
N ILE A 36 8.68 1.25 -4.05
CA ILE A 36 9.76 0.74 -3.22
C ILE A 36 10.96 0.46 -4.12
N THR A 37 11.88 1.42 -4.16
CA THR A 37 13.12 1.33 -4.93
C THR A 37 13.98 0.15 -4.48
N GLU A 38 13.98 -0.15 -3.17
CA GLU A 38 14.69 -1.29 -2.59
C GLU A 38 14.18 -2.67 -3.07
N HIS A 39 13.00 -2.75 -3.69
CA HIS A 39 12.40 -4.00 -4.17
C HIS A 39 12.12 -3.94 -5.67
N GLU A 40 13.18 -3.77 -6.47
CA GLU A 40 13.14 -3.69 -7.93
C GLU A 40 12.26 -2.55 -8.48
N GLY A 41 12.03 -1.50 -7.69
CA GLY A 41 11.13 -0.41 -8.05
C GLY A 41 9.65 -0.81 -8.13
N ARG A 42 9.25 -1.91 -7.46
CA ARG A 42 7.85 -2.35 -7.41
C ARG A 42 7.00 -1.37 -6.59
N PHE A 43 5.73 -1.25 -6.97
CA PHE A 43 4.78 -0.43 -6.21
C PHE A 43 4.16 -1.25 -5.08
N LEU A 44 4.32 -0.79 -3.85
CA LEU A 44 3.60 -1.30 -2.71
C LEU A 44 2.21 -0.67 -2.68
N HIS A 45 1.19 -1.51 -2.68
CA HIS A 45 -0.20 -1.12 -2.55
C HIS A 45 -0.71 -1.52 -1.16
N VAL A 46 -1.06 -0.52 -0.37
CA VAL A 46 -1.59 -0.64 0.99
C VAL A 46 -3.04 -0.20 0.98
N VAL A 47 -3.95 -1.09 1.35
CA VAL A 47 -5.38 -0.82 1.47
C VAL A 47 -5.72 -0.68 2.94
N VAL A 48 -6.19 0.50 3.32
CA VAL A 48 -6.62 0.83 4.69
C VAL A 48 -8.12 1.06 4.68
N ASN A 49 -8.81 0.36 5.57
CA ASN A 49 -10.23 0.59 5.78
C ASN A 49 -10.40 1.81 6.69
N GLN A 50 -10.95 2.88 6.12
CA GLN A 50 -11.22 4.14 6.84
C GLN A 50 -12.50 4.10 7.68
N HIS A 51 -13.40 3.14 7.43
CA HIS A 51 -14.62 2.95 8.21
C HIS A 51 -14.39 2.15 9.49
N ALA A 52 -13.31 1.37 9.55
CA ALA A 52 -12.91 0.71 10.79
C ALA A 52 -12.29 1.74 11.76
N SER A 53 -12.78 1.77 12.99
CA SER A 53 -12.14 2.47 14.11
C SER A 53 -11.69 1.43 15.15
N PRO A 54 -10.37 1.23 15.35
CA PRO A 54 -9.24 1.94 14.73
C PRO A 54 -9.03 1.60 13.24
N LYS A 55 -8.33 2.47 12.52
CA LYS A 55 -7.98 2.27 11.10
C LYS A 55 -7.14 1.00 10.97
N ASN A 56 -7.66 0.00 10.26
CA ASN A 56 -6.97 -1.26 10.07
C ASN A 56 -6.44 -1.37 8.64
N VAL A 57 -5.17 -1.77 8.52
CA VAL A 57 -4.59 -2.17 7.24
C VAL A 57 -5.21 -3.51 6.86
N VAL A 58 -6.03 -3.53 5.82
CA VAL A 58 -6.76 -4.73 5.41
C VAL A 58 -5.89 -5.59 4.51
N THR A 59 -5.17 -4.95 3.59
CA THR A 59 -4.43 -5.66 2.54
C THR A 59 -3.16 -4.92 2.19
N VAL A 60 -2.05 -5.66 2.08
CA VAL A 60 -0.76 -5.16 1.62
C VAL A 60 -0.17 -6.13 0.61
N PHE A 61 0.20 -5.62 -0.56
CA PHE A 61 0.84 -6.42 -1.60
C PHE A 61 1.62 -5.55 -2.58
N PHE A 62 2.59 -6.14 -3.29
CA PHE A 62 3.23 -5.48 -4.41
C PHE A 62 2.36 -5.60 -5.65
N ASP A 63 2.02 -4.48 -6.24
CA ASP A 63 1.33 -4.44 -7.51
C ASP A 63 2.35 -4.47 -8.65
N ARG A 64 2.33 -5.56 -9.41
CA ARG A 64 3.22 -5.81 -10.57
C ARG A 64 2.77 -5.11 -11.85
N LYS A 65 1.53 -4.60 -11.90
CA LYS A 65 0.94 -3.95 -13.07
C LYS A 65 0.82 -2.44 -12.90
N ALA A 66 0.91 -1.94 -11.67
CA ALA A 66 0.94 -0.54 -11.34
C ALA A 66 2.17 0.07 -12.02
N ARG A 67 1.92 0.87 -13.04
CA ARG A 67 2.90 1.77 -13.62
C ARG A 67 2.46 3.17 -13.23
N ARG A 68 3.39 3.97 -12.73
CA ARG A 68 3.19 5.42 -12.58
C ARG A 68 2.72 5.93 -13.94
N LYS A 69 1.46 6.37 -14.05
CA LYS A 69 1.01 7.05 -15.26
C LYS A 69 1.86 8.31 -15.36
N LYS A 70 2.64 8.36 -16.43
CA LYS A 70 3.52 9.48 -16.77
C LYS A 70 2.69 10.68 -17.20
#